data_AF-A0A1H7G4M8-F1
#
_entry.id   AF-A0A1H7G4M8-F1
#
_cell.length_a   1.000
_cell.length_b   1.000
_cell.length_c   1.000
_cell.angle_alpha   90.00
_cell.angle_beta   90.00
_cell.angle_gamma   90.00
#
_symmetry.space_group_name_H-M   'P 1'
#
loop_
_entity.id
_entity.type
_entity.pdbx_description
1 polymer ?
#
loop_
_entity_poly.entity_id
_entity_poly.type
_entity_poly.pdbx_seq_one_letter_code
_entity_poly.pdbx_strand_id
1 'polypeptide(L)' 'MTQPYDLIAIGTGSAASSVISRCAEAGWNIAVIDEREFGGTCALRGCDPKKVLAGAAELIDWNERMKGKGVEGNASIQW' A
#
# COMPACT_ATOMS: atom_id res chain seq x y z
N MET A 1 -11.62 23.71 -25.35
CA MET A 1 -13.00 23.41 -24.91
C MET A 1 -12.92 22.86 -23.51
N THR A 2 -13.75 23.34 -22.59
CA THR A 2 -13.86 22.81 -21.22
C THR A 2 -14.78 21.58 -21.22
N GLN A 3 -14.28 20.42 -20.81
CA GLN A 3 -15.11 19.24 -20.56
C GLN A 3 -15.61 19.26 -19.12
N PRO A 4 -16.93 19.12 -18.87
CA PRO A 4 -17.44 19.01 -17.51
C PRO A 4 -17.10 17.64 -16.92
N TYR A 5 -16.71 17.65 -15.64
CA TYR A 5 -16.55 16.47 -14.79
C TYR A 5 -17.50 16.58 -13.61
N ASP A 6 -18.06 15.46 -13.19
CA ASP A 6 -18.93 15.38 -12.01
C ASP A 6 -18.10 15.37 -10.72
N LEU A 7 -16.86 14.90 -10.79
CA LEU A 7 -15.90 14.86 -9.68
C LEU A 7 -14.47 15.07 -10.19
N ILE A 8 -13.69 15.85 -9.44
CA ILE A 8 -12.23 15.93 -9.57
C ILE A 8 -11.61 15.41 -8.28
N ALA A 9 -10.89 14.31 -8.36
CA ALA A 9 -10.12 13.74 -7.26
C ALA A 9 -8.66 14.13 -7.38
N ILE A 10 -8.14 14.82 -6.36
CA ILE A 10 -6.72 15.16 -6.25
C ILE A 10 -6.10 14.19 -5.24
N GLY A 11 -5.32 13.25 -5.77
CA GLY A 11 -4.74 12.11 -5.09
C GLY A 11 -5.40 10.79 -5.49
N THR A 12 -4.59 9.73 -5.57
CA THR A 12 -4.97 8.36 -5.95
C THR A 12 -4.81 7.38 -4.78
N GLY A 13 -4.66 7.88 -3.56
CA GLY A 13 -4.53 7.07 -2.36
C GLY A 13 -5.82 6.32 -2.00
N SER A 14 -5.72 5.34 -1.10
CA SER A 14 -6.80 4.44 -0.72
C SER A 14 -8.13 5.14 -0.35
N ALA A 15 -8.06 6.30 0.32
CA ALA A 15 -9.23 7.10 0.64
C ALA A 15 -9.94 7.63 -0.62
N ALA A 16 -9.18 8.23 -1.55
CA ALA A 16 -9.72 8.74 -2.80
C ALA A 16 -10.27 7.60 -3.67
N SER A 17 -9.55 6.48 -3.76
CA SER A 17 -9.98 5.31 -4.53
C SER A 17 -11.34 4.79 -4.08
N SER A 18 -11.63 4.80 -2.77
CA SER A 18 -12.93 4.35 -2.24
C SER A 18 -14.12 5.20 -2.73
N VAL A 19 -13.90 6.50 -2.93
CA VAL A 19 -14.91 7.44 -3.44
C VAL A 19 -14.98 7.35 -4.96
N ILE A 20 -13.84 7.37 -5.63
CA ILE A 20 -13.74 7.29 -7.10
C ILE A 20 -14.45 6.03 -7.60
N SER A 21 -14.20 4.86 -6.99
CA SER A 21 -14.85 3.61 -7.39
C SER A 21 -16.37 3.69 -7.33
N ARG A 22 -16.94 4.21 -6.24
CA ARG A 22 -18.40 4.35 -6.08
C ARG A 22 -19.00 5.34 -7.07
N CYS A 23 -18.34 6.47 -7.31
CA CYS A 23 -18.79 7.45 -8.29
C CYS A 23 -18.70 6.90 -9.72
N ALA A 24 -17.64 6.14 -10.04
CA ALA A 24 -17.48 5.51 -11.34
C ALA A 24 -18.55 4.43 -11.60
N GLU A 25 -18.87 3.62 -10.59
CA GLU A 25 -19.99 2.67 -10.63
C GLU A 25 -21.35 3.35 -10.84
N ALA A 26 -21.51 4.59 -10.35
CA ALA A 26 -22.68 5.42 -10.60
C ALA A 26 -22.69 6.10 -11.99
N GLY A 27 -21.69 5.84 -12.84
CA GLY A 27 -21.60 6.38 -14.19
C GLY A 27 -21.09 7.82 -14.29
N TRP A 28 -20.49 8.35 -13.22
CA TRP A 28 -19.97 9.73 -13.21
C TRP A 28 -18.72 9.86 -14.09
N ASN A 29 -18.58 11.01 -14.74
CA ASN A 29 -17.34 11.37 -15.43
C ASN A 29 -16.37 12.02 -14.44
N ILE A 30 -15.24 11.37 -14.19
CA ILE A 30 -14.33 11.71 -13.09
C ILE A 30 -12.94 12.02 -13.64
N ALA A 31 -12.35 13.14 -13.21
CA ALA A 31 -10.93 13.41 -13.39
C ALA A 31 -10.16 13.00 -12.12
N VAL A 32 -9.09 12.22 -12.29
CA VAL A 32 -8.21 11.81 -11.18
C VAL A 32 -6.81 12.29 -11.47
N ILE A 33 -6.21 12.99 -10.51
CA ILE A 33 -4.92 13.65 -10.66
C ILE A 33 -4.04 13.25 -9.49
N ASP A 34 -2.81 12.87 -9.74
CA ASP A 34 -1.78 12.68 -8.71
C ASP A 34 -0.47 13.29 -9.19
N GLU A 35 0.36 13.74 -8.26
CA GLU A 35 1.71 14.23 -8.58
C GLU A 35 2.65 13.05 -8.86
N ARG A 36 2.39 11.90 -8.23
CA ARG A 36 3.24 10.71 -8.26
C ARG A 36 2.51 9.52 -8.90
N GLU A 37 3.08 8.33 -8.75
CA GLU A 37 2.51 7.10 -9.24
C GLU A 37 1.17 6.78 -8.58
N PHE A 38 0.28 6.16 -9.35
CA PHE A 38 -1.05 5.78 -8.93
C PHE A 38 -1.04 4.80 -7.75
N GLY A 39 -1.85 5.07 -6.72
CA GLY A 39 -2.08 4.19 -5.56
C GLY A 39 -1.76 4.84 -4.22
N GLY A 40 -1.05 5.98 -4.23
CA GLY A 40 -0.76 6.79 -3.06
C GLY A 40 0.21 6.15 -2.07
N THR A 41 0.35 6.80 -0.89
CA THR A 41 1.44 6.50 0.05
C THR A 41 1.33 5.12 0.68
N CYS A 42 0.15 4.70 1.16
CA CYS A 42 0.01 3.46 1.92
C CYS A 42 0.43 2.23 1.08
N ALA A 43 -0.01 2.16 -0.18
CA ALA A 43 0.31 1.05 -1.06
C ALA A 43 1.77 1.08 -1.57
N LEU A 44 2.28 2.26 -1.95
CA LEU A 44 3.57 2.33 -2.66
C LEU A 44 4.76 2.55 -1.74
N ARG A 45 4.58 3.22 -0.60
CA ARG A 45 5.65 3.78 0.23
C ARG A 45 5.33 3.78 1.73
N GLY A 46 4.35 2.97 2.15
CA GLY A 46 3.77 3.04 3.48
C GLY A 46 3.45 1.66 4.01
N CYS A 47 2.17 1.42 4.27
CA CYS A 47 1.65 0.22 4.92
C CYS A 47 2.12 -1.07 4.26
N ASP A 48 2.01 -1.18 2.93
CA ASP A 48 2.24 -2.45 2.24
C ASP A 48 3.73 -2.81 2.20
N PRO A 49 4.65 -1.91 1.76
CA PRO A 49 6.08 -2.16 1.89
C PRO A 49 6.50 -2.36 3.35
N LYS A 50 5.94 -1.59 4.29
CA LYS A 50 6.21 -1.75 5.72
C LYS A 50 5.83 -3.14 6.23
N LYS A 51 4.70 -3.71 5.78
CA LYS A 51 4.30 -5.06 6.26
C LYS A 51 5.26 -6.13 5.78
N VAL A 52 5.78 -6.02 4.55
CA VAL A 52 6.81 -6.94 4.03
C VAL A 52 8.08 -6.86 4.88
N LEU A 53 8.58 -5.63 5.12
CA LEU A 53 9.79 -5.41 5.92
C LEU A 53 9.62 -5.86 7.37
N ALA A 54 8.48 -5.55 7.98
CA ALA A 54 8.14 -6.01 9.33
C ALA A 54 8.05 -7.53 9.40
N GLY A 55 7.50 -8.20 8.39
CA GLY A 55 7.46 -9.66 8.32
C GLY A 55 8.85 -10.31 8.31
N ALA A 56 9.81 -9.72 7.59
CA ALA A 56 11.19 -10.19 7.64
C ALA A 56 11.82 -10.02 9.03
N ALA A 57 11.55 -8.90 9.71
CA ALA A 57 12.01 -8.69 11.08
C ALA A 57 11.34 -9.65 12.08
N GLU A 58 10.04 -9.91 11.93
CA GLU A 58 9.29 -10.92 12.71
C GLU A 58 9.94 -12.31 12.57
N LEU A 59 10.40 -12.69 11.37
CA LEU A 59 11.07 -13.97 11.14
C LEU A 59 12.40 -14.09 11.92
N ILE A 60 13.20 -13.02 11.98
CA ILE A 60 14.43 -13.01 12.78
C ILE A 60 14.10 -13.18 14.27
N ASP A 61 13.12 -12.44 14.78
CA ASP A 61 12.68 -12.55 16.18
C ASP A 61 12.19 -13.97 16.51
N TRP A 62 11.44 -14.61 15.62
CA TRP A 62 11.01 -16.00 15.80
C TRP A 62 12.18 -16.98 15.81
N ASN A 63 13.16 -16.82 14.89
CA ASN A 63 14.36 -17.65 14.87
C ASN A 63 15.12 -17.58 16.21
N GLU A 64 15.30 -16.37 16.75
CA GLU A 64 15.97 -16.16 18.03
C GLU A 64 15.22 -16.82 19.20
N ARG A 65 13.89 -16.72 19.23
CA ARG A 65 13.05 -17.31 20.30
C ARG A 65 13.02 -18.84 20.29
N MET A 66 13.36 -19.45 19.17
CA MET A 66 13.36 -20.91 18.97
C MET A 66 14.72 -21.56 19.18
N LYS A 67 15.78 -20.79 19.48
CA LYS A 67 17.09 -21.34 19.85
C LYS A 67 16.97 -22.33 21.00
N GLY A 68 17.47 -23.55 20.80
CA GLY A 68 17.38 -24.65 21.77
C GLY A 68 15.99 -25.30 21.88
N LYS A 69 15.04 -24.96 20.99
CA LYS A 69 13.67 -25.49 20.95
C LYS A 69 13.32 -26.15 19.60
N GLY A 70 14.33 -26.62 18.87
CA GLY A 70 14.15 -27.35 17.61
C GLY A 70 14.30 -26.53 16.33
N VAL A 71 14.50 -25.21 16.41
CA VAL A 71 15.01 -24.41 15.28
C VAL A 71 16.44 -24.01 15.60
N GLU A 72 17.35 -24.39 14.71
CA GLU A 72 18.78 -24.10 14.83
C GLU A 72 19.28 -23.36 13.58
N GLY A 73 20.33 -22.57 13.75
CA GLY A 73 20.90 -21.73 12.69
C GLY A 73 20.67 -20.23 12.92
N ASN A 74 21.44 -19.44 12.18
CA ASN A 74 21.35 -17.98 12.22
C ASN A 74 20.56 -17.49 11.01
N ALA A 75 19.61 -16.58 11.26
CA ALA A 75 18.90 -15.86 10.21
C ALA A 75 19.45 -14.43 10.12
N SER A 76 19.54 -13.90 8.90
CA SER A 76 19.92 -12.51 8.65
C SER A 76 19.08 -11.96 7.50
N ILE A 77 18.83 -10.65 7.52
CA ILE A 77 18.11 -10.00 6.43
C ILE A 77 19.12 -9.39 5.47
N GLN A 78 18.95 -9.67 4.17
CA GLN A 78 19.71 -9.05 3.09
C GLN A 78 18.78 -8.16 2.29
N TRP A 79 19.07 -6.86 2.26
CA TRP A 79 18.31 -5.85 1.54
C TRP A 79 19.00 -5.47 0.24
#